data_AF-R7CBG3-F1
#
_entry.id   AF-R7CBG3-F1
#
_cell.length_a   1.000
_cell.length_b   1.000
_cell.length_c   1.000
_cell.angle_alpha   90.00
_cell.angle_beta   90.00
_cell.angle_gamma   90.00
#
_symmetry.space_group_name_H-M   'P 1'
#
loop_
_entity.id
_entity.type
_entity.pdbx_description
1 polymer ?
#
loop_
_entity_poly.entity_id
_entity_poly.type
_entity_poly.pdbx_seq_one_letter_code
_entity_poly.pdbx_strand_id
1 'polypeptide(L)'
;MNIQLMRLRKAAGYSNRDDFADKIGVNKYTYRSWESGAAMMNAEQVWNCAVALGCTPNDVLGWYESHPKEETLINSPYEQELMDCYRSSTVDRKERILDTARDAAAMSKDAAK
;
A
#
# COMPACT_ATOMS: atom_id res chain seq x y z
N MET A 1 -13.78 -6.57 9.87
CA MET A 1 -12.34 -6.33 9.66
C MET A 1 -11.67 -7.68 9.43
N ASN A 2 -10.93 -7.87 8.34
CA ASN A 2 -10.29 -9.16 8.05
C ASN A 2 -8.78 -9.09 8.36
N ILE A 3 -8.41 -9.42 9.60
CA ILE A 3 -7.02 -9.30 10.06
C ILE A 3 -6.13 -10.36 9.39
N GLN A 4 -5.05 -9.91 8.77
CA GLN A 4 -4.15 -10.72 7.94
C GLN A 4 -2.92 -11.25 8.68
N LEU A 5 -2.84 -11.04 10.00
CA LEU A 5 -1.66 -11.36 10.80
C LEU A 5 -1.15 -12.78 10.61
N MET A 6 -2.04 -13.79 10.61
CA MET A 6 -1.62 -15.18 10.41
C MET A 6 -0.96 -15.40 9.05
N ARG A 7 -1.53 -14.81 7.99
CA ARG A 7 -1.00 -14.92 6.62
C ARG A 7 0.35 -14.21 6.52
N LEU A 8 0.44 -12.98 7.01
CA LEU A 8 1.65 -12.16 6.96
C LEU A 8 2.78 -12.74 7.81
N ARG A 9 2.49 -13.22 9.02
CA ARG A 9 3.46 -13.88 9.89
C ARG A 9 4.10 -15.08 9.21
N LYS A 10 3.28 -15.97 8.63
CA LYS A 10 3.77 -17.14 7.89
C LYS A 10 4.61 -16.73 6.68
N ALA A 11 4.18 -15.70 5.93
CA ALA A 11 4.95 -15.18 4.80
C ALA A 11 6.31 -14.58 5.21
N ALA A 12 6.39 -14.01 6.42
CA ALA A 12 7.63 -13.51 7.02
C ALA A 12 8.51 -14.62 7.63
N GLY A 13 8.15 -15.90 7.49
CA GLY A 13 8.95 -17.04 7.95
C GLY A 13 8.74 -17.46 9.40
N TYR A 14 7.79 -16.85 10.10
CA TYR A 14 7.46 -17.22 11.48
C TYR A 14 6.39 -18.32 11.48
N SER A 15 6.81 -19.56 11.74
CA SER A 15 5.91 -20.73 11.80
C SER A 15 5.00 -20.72 13.02
N ASN A 16 5.50 -20.21 14.15
CA ASN A 16 4.82 -20.17 15.43
C ASN A 16 4.37 -18.74 15.81
N ARG A 17 3.26 -18.65 16.55
CA ARG A 17 2.71 -17.41 17.12
C ARG A 17 3.60 -16.86 18.22
N ASP A 18 4.10 -17.72 19.10
CA ASP A 18 4.88 -17.31 20.27
C ASP A 18 6.18 -16.63 19.83
N ASP A 19 6.89 -17.21 18.85
CA ASP A 19 8.13 -16.62 18.29
C ASP A 19 7.92 -15.20 17.76
N PHE A 20 6.78 -14.96 17.09
CA PHE A 20 6.46 -13.63 16.59
C PHE A 20 5.98 -12.69 17.70
N ALA A 21 5.23 -13.18 18.67
CA ALA A 21 4.82 -12.41 19.85
C ALA A 21 6.04 -11.91 20.63
N ASP A 22 7.04 -12.78 20.83
CA ASP A 22 8.33 -12.43 21.46
C ASP A 22 9.09 -11.41 20.62
N LYS A 23 9.10 -11.55 19.29
CA LYS A 23 9.74 -10.59 18.37
C LYS A 23 9.16 -9.17 18.50
N ILE A 24 7.85 -9.03 18.72
CA ILE A 24 7.18 -7.73 18.87
C ILE A 24 7.01 -7.29 20.33
N GLY A 25 7.49 -8.09 21.29
CA GLY A 25 7.42 -7.79 22.72
C GLY A 25 6.00 -7.82 23.31
N VAL A 26 5.11 -8.66 22.78
CA VAL A 26 3.71 -8.76 23.21
C VAL A 26 3.45 -10.13 23.84
N ASN A 27 2.55 -10.18 24.82
CA ASN A 27 2.11 -11.43 25.42
C ASN A 27 1.54 -12.40 24.35
N LYS A 28 1.97 -13.66 24.36
CA LYS A 28 1.51 -14.69 23.41
C LYS A 28 -0.01 -14.86 23.31
N TYR A 29 -0.74 -14.73 24.42
CA TYR A 29 -2.20 -14.84 24.44
C TYR A 29 -2.86 -13.64 23.76
N THR A 30 -2.27 -12.45 23.92
CA THR A 30 -2.69 -11.23 23.25
C THR A 30 -2.46 -11.34 21.73
N TYR A 31 -1.29 -11.80 21.30
CA TYR A 31 -1.05 -12.02 19.87
C TYR A 31 -2.00 -13.09 19.29
N ARG A 32 -2.23 -14.17 20.05
CA ARG A 32 -3.18 -15.23 19.67
C ARG A 32 -4.59 -14.70 19.49
N SER A 33 -5.06 -13.82 20.37
CA SER A 33 -6.41 -13.24 20.28
C SER A 33 -6.57 -12.30 19.10
N TRP A 34 -5.50 -11.64 18.66
CA TRP A 34 -5.51 -10.83 17.43
C TRP A 34 -5.64 -11.70 16.18
N GLU A 35 -4.86 -12.77 16.06
CA GLU A 35 -4.96 -13.68 14.91
C GLU A 35 -6.32 -14.37 14.80
N SER A 36 -6.98 -14.65 15.94
CA SER A 36 -8.32 -15.24 15.95
C SER A 36 -9.44 -14.21 15.82
N GLY A 37 -9.12 -12.91 15.79
CA GLY A 37 -10.12 -11.84 15.80
C GLY A 37 -10.93 -11.71 17.10
N ALA A 38 -10.47 -12.33 18.19
CA ALA A 38 -11.13 -12.26 19.50
C ALA A 38 -10.88 -10.92 20.22
N ALA A 39 -9.78 -10.24 19.88
CA ALA A 39 -9.48 -8.89 20.34
C ALA A 39 -8.96 -8.03 19.19
N MET A 40 -9.23 -6.73 19.26
CA MET A 40 -8.75 -5.75 18.29
C MET A 40 -7.46 -5.11 18.79
N MET A 41 -6.54 -4.86 17.86
CA MET A 41 -5.35 -4.06 18.09
C MET A 41 -5.70 -2.57 18.13
N ASN A 42 -4.97 -1.80 18.94
CA ASN A 42 -4.94 -0.34 18.82
C ASN A 42 -4.00 0.09 17.66
N ALA A 43 -3.99 1.38 17.33
CA ALA A 43 -3.20 1.90 16.23
C ALA A 43 -1.69 1.62 16.35
N GLU A 44 -1.12 1.74 17.56
CA GLU A 44 0.29 1.48 17.82
C GLU A 44 0.64 0.00 17.65
N GLN A 45 -0.22 -0.90 18.11
CA GLN A 45 -0.05 -2.35 17.95
C GLN A 45 -0.09 -2.77 16.47
N VAL A 46 -1.02 -2.20 15.69
CA VAL A 46 -1.06 -2.42 14.24
C VAL A 46 0.22 -1.91 13.59
N TRP A 47 0.67 -0.71 13.95
CA TRP A 47 1.91 -0.12 13.44
C TRP A 47 3.13 -1.01 13.73
N ASN A 48 3.30 -1.46 14.98
CA ASN A 48 4.41 -2.31 15.39
C ASN A 48 4.42 -3.65 14.65
N CYS A 49 3.24 -4.26 14.44
CA CYS A 49 3.13 -5.48 13.64
C CYS A 49 3.52 -5.22 12.19
N ALA A 50 3.05 -4.12 11.59
CA ALA A 50 3.36 -3.76 10.21
C ALA A 50 4.88 -3.59 9.99
N VAL A 51 5.55 -2.85 10.89
CA VAL A 51 7.00 -2.67 10.89
C VAL A 51 7.73 -4.00 11.04
N ALA A 52 7.35 -4.83 12.01
CA ALA A 52 8.00 -6.12 12.26
C ALA A 52 7.83 -7.12 11.11
N LEU A 53 6.73 -7.05 10.37
CA LEU A 53 6.42 -7.90 9.22
C LEU A 53 6.90 -7.33 7.88
N GLY A 54 7.46 -6.11 7.86
CA GLY A 54 7.88 -5.44 6.64
C GLY A 54 6.72 -5.14 5.67
N CYS A 55 5.55 -4.80 6.22
CA CYS A 55 4.34 -4.49 5.44
C CYS A 55 3.68 -3.19 5.93
N THR A 56 2.51 -2.84 5.38
CA THR A 56 1.75 -1.65 5.79
C THR A 56 0.63 -2.00 6.78
N PRO A 57 0.15 -1.04 7.60
CA PRO A 57 -1.05 -1.22 8.42
C PRO A 57 -2.29 -1.68 7.61
N ASN A 58 -2.41 -1.23 6.37
CA ASN A 58 -3.49 -1.65 5.46
C ASN A 58 -3.38 -3.14 5.11
N ASP A 59 -2.16 -3.65 4.90
CA ASP A 59 -1.94 -5.07 4.69
C ASP A 59 -2.33 -5.87 5.95
N VAL A 60 -1.95 -5.39 7.15
CA VAL A 60 -2.29 -6.03 8.44
C VAL A 60 -3.81 -6.12 8.66
N LEU A 61 -4.54 -5.06 8.33
CA LEU A 61 -5.99 -4.96 8.52
C LEU A 61 -6.81 -5.57 7.36
N GLY A 62 -6.13 -6.07 6.32
CA GLY A 62 -6.79 -6.63 5.13
C GLY A 62 -7.58 -5.60 4.33
N TRP A 63 -7.23 -4.32 4.42
CA TRP A 63 -7.95 -3.23 3.75
C TRP A 63 -8.11 -3.50 2.25
N TYR A 64 -7.04 -4.00 1.64
CA TYR A 64 -6.96 -4.21 0.20
C TYR A 64 -7.74 -5.43 -0.33
N GLU A 65 -8.33 -6.24 0.55
CA GLU A 65 -9.19 -7.34 0.13
C GLU A 65 -10.58 -6.86 -0.33
N SER A 66 -11.05 -5.74 0.22
CA SER A 66 -12.33 -5.12 -0.17
C SER A 66 -12.17 -3.72 -0.78
N HIS A 67 -10.97 -3.15 -0.71
CA HIS A 67 -10.63 -1.86 -1.32
C HIS A 67 -9.39 -2.08 -2.17
N PRO A 68 -9.51 -2.51 -3.43
CA PRO A 68 -8.36 -2.80 -4.28
C PRO A 68 -7.32 -1.68 -4.15
N LYS A 69 -6.03 -2.05 -4.03
CA LYS A 69 -4.99 -1.03 -4.21
C LYS A 69 -5.33 -0.35 -5.52
N GLU A 70 -5.49 0.96 -5.51
CA GLU A 70 -5.17 1.75 -6.69
C GLU A 70 -3.67 1.51 -6.90
N GLU A 71 -3.31 0.35 -7.45
CA GLU A 71 -2.02 0.18 -8.11
C GLU A 71 -1.94 1.39 -9.02
N THR A 72 -0.92 2.20 -8.75
CA THR A 72 -0.58 3.43 -9.45
C THR A 72 -1.28 3.48 -10.78
N LEU A 73 -2.21 4.43 -10.94
CA LEU A 73 -2.89 4.82 -12.17
C LEU A 73 -1.84 5.19 -13.23
N ILE A 74 -1.08 4.20 -13.68
CA ILE A 74 -0.11 4.20 -14.74
C ILE A 74 -0.53 3.00 -15.56
N ASN A 75 -1.62 3.19 -16.29
CA ASN A 75 -2.35 2.13 -16.96
C ASN A 75 -1.68 1.74 -18.29
N SER A 76 -0.55 2.36 -18.63
CA SER A 76 0.12 2.25 -19.92
C SER A 76 1.62 2.54 -19.84
N PRO A 77 2.48 1.85 -20.64
CA PRO A 77 3.89 2.19 -20.79
C PRO A 77 4.13 3.68 -21.10
N TYR A 78 3.22 4.32 -21.84
CA TYR A 78 3.31 5.75 -22.17
C TYR A 78 3.11 6.66 -20.95
N GLU A 79 2.24 6.27 -20.02
CA GLU A 79 2.00 7.03 -18.79
C GLU A 79 3.22 6.93 -17.86
N GLN A 80 3.87 5.76 -17.81
CA GLN A 80 5.11 5.56 -17.04
C GLN A 80 6.23 6.42 -17.61
N GLU A 81 6.45 6.34 -18.92
CA GLU A 81 7.49 7.11 -19.63
C GLU A 81 7.30 8.62 -19.45
N LEU A 82 6.06 9.11 -19.57
CA LEU A 82 5.72 10.52 -19.34
C LEU A 82 6.09 10.96 -17.91
N MET A 83 5.76 10.15 -16.91
CA MET A 83 6.04 10.46 -15.51
C MET A 83 7.54 10.48 -15.21
N ASP A 84 8.32 9.57 -15.79
CA ASP A 84 9.77 9.52 -15.61
C ASP A 84 10.47 10.72 -16.29
N CYS A 85 10.03 11.10 -17.50
CA CYS A 85 10.49 12.31 -18.18
C CYS A 85 10.12 13.58 -17.39
N TYR A 86 8.90 13.63 -16.86
CA TYR A 86 8.45 14.75 -16.04
C TYR A 86 9.29 14.88 -14.78
N ARG A 87 9.49 13.80 -14.02
CA ARG A 87 10.24 13.81 -12.74
C ARG A 87 11.68 14.28 -12.91
N SER A 88 12.34 13.89 -14.00
CA SER A 88 13.73 14.26 -14.33
C SER A 88 13.90 15.67 -14.91
N SER A 89 12.81 16.37 -15.23
CA SER A 89 12.85 17.70 -15.85
C SER A 89 13.03 18.85 -14.85
N THR A 90 13.56 19.98 -15.33
CA THR A 90 13.59 21.26 -14.59
C THR A 90 12.18 21.84 -14.40
N VAL A 91 12.02 22.81 -13.49
CA VAL A 91 10.72 23.45 -13.22
C VAL A 91 10.13 24.07 -14.49
N ASP A 92 10.89 24.88 -15.24
CA ASP A 92 10.45 25.50 -16.50
C ASP A 92 10.09 24.49 -17.60
N ARG A 93 10.65 23.29 -17.55
CA ARG A 93 10.33 22.20 -18.49
C ARG A 93 9.07 21.46 -18.07
N LYS A 94 8.88 21.25 -16.77
CA LYS A 94 7.67 20.64 -16.20
C LYS A 94 6.41 21.45 -16.55
N GLU A 95 6.49 22.78 -16.48
CA GLU A 95 5.37 23.66 -16.87
C GLU A 95 4.97 23.47 -18.34
N ARG A 96 5.96 23.48 -19.24
CA ARG A 96 5.72 23.26 -20.69
C ARG A 96 5.16 21.87 -21.01
N ILE A 97 5.65 20.84 -20.32
CA ILE A 97 5.11 19.47 -20.46
C ILE A 97 3.63 19.45 -20.06
N LEU A 98 3.28 20.13 -18.98
CA LEU A 98 1.91 20.18 -18.49
C LEU A 98 0.98 20.92 -19.45
N ASP A 99 1.43 22.04 -20.03
CA ASP A 99 0.64 22.77 -21.03
C ASP A 99 0.39 21.93 -22.28
N THR A 100 1.43 21.26 -22.79
CA THR A 100 1.30 20.37 -23.94
C THR A 100 0.30 19.23 -23.67
N ALA A 101 0.35 18.63 -22.48
CA ALA A 101 -0.57 17.57 -22.08
C ALA A 101 -2.02 18.08 -21.98
N ARG A 102 -2.23 19.31 -21.48
CA ARG A 102 -3.55 19.95 -21.43
C ARG A 102 -4.11 20.22 -22.82
N ASP A 103 -3.29 20.77 -23.71
CA ASP A 103 -3.69 21.06 -25.09
C ASP A 103 -4.09 19.78 -25.83
N ALA A 104 -3.28 18.72 -25.72
CA ALA A 104 -3.60 17.42 -26.29
C ALA A 104 -4.93 16.86 -25.75
N ALA A 105 -5.15 16.92 -24.43
CA ALA A 105 -6.38 16.46 -23.81
C ALA A 105 -7.61 17.28 -24.24
N ALA A 106 -7.47 18.60 -24.43
CA ALA A 106 -8.54 19.46 -24.93
C ALA A 106 -8.90 19.11 -26.39
N MET A 107 -7.90 18.99 -27.26
CA MET A 107 -8.11 18.65 -28.67
C MET A 107 -8.80 17.29 -28.85
N SER A 108 -8.44 16.27 -28.06
CA SER A 108 -9.10 14.96 -28.13
C SER A 108 -10.57 14.99 -27.71
N LYS A 109 -10.95 15.87 -26.76
CA LYS A 109 -12.35 16.04 -26.36
C LYS A 109 -13.19 16.71 -27.44
N ASP A 110 -12.61 17.66 -28.17
CA ASP A 110 -13.31 18.34 -29.26
C ASP A 110 -13.42 17.48 -30.52
N ALA A 111 -12.44 16.62 -30.80
CA ALA A 111 -12.52 15.64 -31.89
C ALA A 111 -13.50 14.48 -31.63
N ALA A 112 -13.93 14.28 -30.39
CA ALA A 112 -14.85 13.22 -29.98
C ALA A 112 -16.33 13.66 -29.91
N LYS A 113 -16.65 14.91 -30.25
CA LYS A 113 -18.01 15.46 -30.40
C LYS A 113 -18.49 15.33 -31.84
#